data_AF-A0A6G9XL95-F1
#
_entry.id   AF-A0A6G9XL95-F1
#
_cell.length_a   1.000
_cell.length_b   1.000
_cell.length_c   1.000
_cell.angle_alpha   90.00
_cell.angle_beta   90.00
_cell.angle_gamma   90.00
#
_symmetry.space_group_name_H-M   'P 1'
#
loop_
_entity.id
_entity.type
_entity.pdbx_description
1 polymer ?
#
loop_
_entity_poly.entity_id
_entity_poly.type
_entity_poly.pdbx_seq_one_letter_code
_entity_poly.pdbx_strand_id
1 'polypeptide(L)' 'MNVLVEMTALTLSRPTAEAGATERAAWYEAKANLHTYLAGQGGADAARESALAARAHQRSLELLGQQN' A
#
# COMPACT_ATOMS: atom_id res chain seq x y z
N MET A 1 0.55 -9.35 13.29
CA MET A 1 -0.30 -8.70 12.27
C MET A 1 -1.28 -9.74 11.76
N ASN A 2 -2.59 -9.46 11.77
CA ASN A 2 -3.58 -10.37 11.15
C ASN A 2 -3.84 -9.88 9.73
N VAL A 3 -3.32 -10.60 8.73
CA VAL A 3 -3.39 -10.22 7.31
C VAL A 3 -4.82 -9.96 6.85
N LEU A 4 -5.77 -10.79 7.27
CA LEU A 4 -7.17 -10.63 6.85
C LEU A 4 -7.78 -9.34 7.41
N VAL A 5 -7.42 -8.97 8.65
CA VAL A 5 -7.86 -7.70 9.26
C VAL A 5 -7.25 -6.52 8.52
N GLU A 6 -5.96 -6.54 8.21
CA GLU A 6 -5.27 -5.48 7.46
C GLU A 6 -5.82 -5.33 6.04
N MET A 7 -6.04 -6.44 5.33
CA MET A 7 -6.67 -6.44 4.01
C MET A 7 -8.08 -5.87 4.05
N THR A 8 -8.86 -6.22 5.06
CA THR A 8 -10.21 -5.69 5.26
C THR A 8 -10.15 -4.19 5.53
N ALA A 9 -9.29 -3.76 6.44
CA ALA A 9 -9.09 -2.35 6.77
C ALA A 9 -8.69 -1.54 5.53
N LEU A 10 -7.69 -2.00 4.75
CA LEU A 10 -7.25 -1.34 3.51
C LEU A 10 -8.35 -1.28 2.44
N THR A 11 -9.20 -2.31 2.38
CA THR A 11 -10.32 -2.33 1.41
C THR A 11 -11.38 -1.31 1.80
N LEU A 12 -11.74 -1.25 3.09
CA LEU A 12 -12.76 -0.34 3.60
C LEU A 12 -12.28 1.11 3.67
N SER A 13 -11.00 1.34 3.90
CA SER A 13 -10.40 2.68 4.03
C SER A 13 -9.87 3.22 2.70
N ARG A 14 -10.20 2.59 1.57
CA ARG A 14 -9.71 3.04 0.27
C ARG A 14 -10.22 4.46 -0.04
N PRO A 15 -9.33 5.44 -0.19
CA PRO A 15 -9.72 6.82 -0.42
C PRO A 15 -10.34 6.97 -1.81
N THR A 16 -11.28 7.92 -1.91
CA THR A 16 -11.89 8.30 -3.19
C THR A 16 -10.89 9.09 -4.04
N ALA A 17 -11.24 9.34 -5.31
CA ALA A 17 -10.42 10.19 -6.18
C ALA A 17 -10.34 11.64 -5.68
N GLU A 18 -11.36 12.09 -4.95
CA GLU A 18 -11.47 13.44 -4.38
C GLU A 18 -10.71 13.59 -3.05
N ALA A 19 -10.29 12.49 -2.44
CA ALA A 19 -9.48 12.52 -1.23
C ALA A 19 -8.16 13.26 -1.46
N GLY A 20 -7.69 13.94 -0.42
CA GLY A 20 -6.45 14.71 -0.47
C GLY A 20 -5.25 13.82 -0.83
N ALA A 21 -4.25 14.40 -1.50
CA ALA A 21 -3.06 13.65 -1.90
C ALA A 21 -2.31 13.03 -0.70
N THR A 22 -2.31 13.67 0.47
CA THR A 22 -1.75 13.11 1.72
C THR A 22 -2.49 11.85 2.17
N GLU A 23 -3.82 11.87 2.16
CA GLU A 23 -4.66 10.73 2.56
C GLU A 23 -4.46 9.56 1.59
N ARG A 24 -4.44 9.86 0.29
CA ARG A 24 -4.16 8.88 -0.76
C ARG A 24 -2.76 8.30 -0.62
N ALA A 25 -1.75 9.13 -0.34
CA ALA A 25 -0.39 8.67 -0.11
C ALA A 25 -0.31 7.73 1.10
N ALA A 26 -0.92 8.11 2.22
CA ALA A 26 -0.95 7.28 3.43
C ALA A 26 -1.59 5.90 3.18
N TRP A 27 -2.67 5.85 2.39
CA TRP A 27 -3.28 4.58 2.00
C TRP A 27 -2.35 3.72 1.13
N TYR A 28 -1.67 4.32 0.15
CA TYR A 28 -0.70 3.60 -0.68
C TYR A 28 0.51 3.10 0.13
N GLU A 29 0.95 3.86 1.13
CA GLU A 29 2.02 3.44 2.05
C GLU A 29 1.59 2.25 2.92
N ALA A 30 0.39 2.31 3.49
CA ALA A 30 -0.18 1.18 4.25
C ALA A 30 -0.31 -0.08 3.37
N LYS A 31 -0.71 0.08 2.10
CA LYS A 31 -0.74 -1.00 1.13
C LYS A 31 0.66 -1.55 0.81
N ALA A 32 1.67 -0.69 0.70
CA ALA A 32 3.05 -1.12 0.48
C ALA A 32 3.55 -1.99 1.64
N ASN A 33 3.29 -1.56 2.88
CA ASN A 33 3.67 -2.29 4.09
C ASN A 33 3.03 -3.68 4.18
N LEU A 34 1.76 -3.81 3.81
CA LEU A 34 1.09 -5.12 3.74
C LEU A 34 1.81 -6.05 2.75
N HIS A 35 2.08 -5.58 1.53
CA HIS A 35 2.74 -6.39 0.51
C HIS A 35 4.20 -6.74 0.89
N THR A 36 4.92 -5.83 1.55
CA THR A 36 6.26 -6.12 2.11
C THR A 36 6.18 -7.24 3.15
N TYR A 37 5.19 -7.18 4.05
CA TYR A 37 4.98 -8.23 5.03
C TYR A 37 4.67 -9.59 4.39
N LEU A 38 3.79 -9.62 3.38
CA LEU A 38 3.44 -10.82 2.63
C LEU A 38 4.64 -11.41 1.89
N ALA A 39 5.44 -10.57 1.23
CA ALA A 39 6.68 -11.00 0.58
C ALA A 39 7.66 -11.64 1.58
N GLY A 40 7.75 -11.09 2.80
CA GLY A 40 8.57 -11.61 3.89
C GLY A 40 8.13 -12.97 4.43
N GLN A 41 6.89 -13.41 4.16
CA GLN A 41 6.44 -14.78 4.48
C GLN A 41 6.98 -15.83 3.50
N GLY A 42 7.54 -15.40 2.36
CA GLY A 42 8.05 -16.30 1.32
C GLY A 42 6.94 -16.94 0.46
N GLY A 43 7.29 -17.99 -0.28
CA GLY A 43 6.37 -18.69 -1.19
C GLY A 43 6.44 -18.22 -2.64
N ALA A 44 5.63 -18.84 -3.50
CA ALA A 44 5.66 -18.62 -4.95
C ALA A 44 5.32 -17.18 -5.36
N ASP A 45 4.52 -16.50 -4.55
CA ASP A 45 4.08 -15.12 -4.83
C ASP A 45 5.01 -14.04 -4.26
N ALA A 46 6.05 -14.40 -3.50
CA ALA A 46 6.87 -13.41 -2.78
C ALA A 46 7.49 -12.33 -3.69
N ALA A 47 7.94 -12.70 -4.89
CA ALA A 47 8.48 -11.75 -5.87
C ALA A 47 7.39 -10.78 -6.39
N ARG A 48 6.18 -11.27 -6.57
CA ARG A 48 5.02 -10.47 -6.97
C ARG A 48 4.62 -9.51 -5.86
N GLU A 49 4.58 -9.99 -4.62
CA GLU A 49 4.28 -9.17 -3.45
C GLU A 49 5.31 -8.05 -3.27
N SER A 50 6.61 -8.33 -3.42
CA SER A 50 7.66 -7.31 -3.41
C SER A 50 7.48 -6.25 -4.51
N ALA A 51 7.10 -6.67 -5.73
CA ALA A 51 6.83 -5.73 -6.82
C ALA A 51 5.60 -4.85 -6.55
N LEU A 52 4.56 -5.41 -5.93
CA LEU A 52 3.38 -4.65 -5.52
C LEU A 52 3.70 -3.65 -4.40
N ALA A 53 4.54 -4.05 -3.44
CA ALA A 53 5.03 -3.17 -2.39
C ALA A 53 5.78 -1.96 -2.97
N ALA A 54 6.74 -2.22 -3.86
CA ALA A 54 7.53 -1.16 -4.51
C ALA A 54 6.65 -0.18 -5.30
N ARG A 55 5.69 -0.68 -6.07
CA ARG A 55 4.76 0.17 -6.84
C ARG A 55 3.86 1.02 -5.94
N ALA A 56 3.36 0.44 -4.85
CA ALA A 56 2.52 1.16 -3.90
C ALA A 56 3.32 2.25 -3.18
N HIS A 57 4.55 1.95 -2.73
CA HIS A 57 5.42 2.92 -2.10
C HIS A 57 5.80 4.07 -3.06
N GLN A 58 6.18 3.76 -4.31
CA GLN A 58 6.46 4.79 -5.32
C GLN A 58 5.25 5.71 -5.52
N ARG A 59 4.03 5.15 -5.56
CA ARG A 59 2.81 5.95 -5.71
C ARG A 59 2.55 6.86 -4.51
N SER A 60 2.86 6.41 -3.30
CA SER A 60 2.81 7.24 -2.09
C SER A 60 3.72 8.46 -2.24
N LEU A 61 4.97 8.25 -2.65
CA LEU A 61 5.95 9.32 -2.86
C LEU A 61 5.54 10.29 -3.97
N GLU A 62 5.03 9.80 -5.10
CA GLU A 62 4.52 10.64 -6.18
C GLU A 62 3.41 11.59 -5.70
N LEU A 63 2.47 11.08 -4.89
CA LEU A 63 1.36 11.87 -4.38
C LEU A 63 1.83 12.94 -3.38
N LEU A 64 2.81 12.63 -2.52
CA LEU A 64 3.40 13.61 -1.61
C LEU A 64 4.23 14.66 -2.37
N GLY A 65 4.94 14.25 -3.43
CA GLY A 65 5.70 15.15 -4.28
C GLY A 65 4.83 16.13 -5.09
N GLN A 66 3.57 15.77 -5.37
CA GLN A 66 2.58 16.64 -6.03
C GLN A 66 1.98 17.71 -5.11
N GLN A 67 2.24 17.65 -3.80
CA GLN A 67 1.75 18.65 -2.84
C GLN A 67 2.76 19.79 -2.57
N ASN A 68 3.99 19.67 -3.07
CA ASN A 68 5.02 20.71 -3.02
C ASN A 68 4.98 21.56 -4.29
#